data_AF-A0A3F3H2Y9-F1
#
_entry.id   AF-A0A3F3H2Y9-F1
#
_cell.length_a   1.000
_cell.length_b   1.000
_cell.length_c   1.000
_cell.angle_alpha   90.00
_cell.angle_beta   90.00
_cell.angle_gamma   90.00
#
_symmetry.space_group_name_H-M   'P 1'
#
loop_
_entity.id
_entity.type
_entity.pdbx_description
1 polymer ?
#
loop_
_entity_poly.entity_id
_entity_poly.type
_entity_poly.pdbx_seq_one_letter_code
_entity_poly.pdbx_strand_id
1 'polypeptide(L)'
;MCDSNTFKTVNYTPQTDPSYNQEHHLENPAGFMDDMQSIFQDRSGLWHVYYLNEPTWGINNEIGNSNWQHATSIDGTHWVNDSDIAIKSRKLDPTVKWGSVATGSVVISDGSIAGTTDGDFVAFFSSYGAVNCGEQSIWAAISKDNGHSYQPLSDLAV
;
A
#
# COMPACT_ATOMS: atom_id res chain seq x y z
N MET A 1 -7.47 5.29 -26.96
CA MET A 1 -6.09 5.52 -26.51
C MET A 1 -6.17 6.67 -25.54
N CYS A 2 -5.99 6.39 -24.26
CA CYS A 2 -6.31 7.35 -23.20
C CYS A 2 -5.24 8.43 -23.13
N ASP A 3 -5.72 9.68 -23.03
CA ASP A 3 -5.04 10.89 -23.47
C ASP A 3 -3.72 11.14 -22.72
N SER A 4 -2.69 11.55 -23.44
CA SER A 4 -1.37 11.85 -22.88
C SER A 4 -1.33 13.31 -22.47
N ASN A 5 -1.71 13.60 -21.22
CA ASN A 5 -1.47 14.92 -20.65
C ASN A 5 0.04 15.19 -20.58
N THR A 6 0.47 16.33 -21.11
CA THR A 6 1.82 16.86 -20.97
C THR A 6 1.99 17.45 -19.56
N PHE A 7 2.61 16.68 -18.67
CA PHE A 7 2.95 17.16 -17.33
C PHE A 7 4.29 17.90 -17.32
N LYS A 8 4.40 18.94 -16.49
CA LYS A 8 5.64 19.68 -16.26
C LYS A 8 6.57 18.86 -15.37
N THR A 9 7.80 18.65 -15.82
CA THR A 9 8.86 18.09 -14.99
C THR A 9 9.17 19.01 -13.82
N VAL A 10 8.96 18.50 -12.61
CA VAL A 10 9.44 19.14 -11.38
C VAL A 10 10.74 18.45 -10.98
N ASN A 11 11.83 19.20 -10.93
CA ASN A 11 13.08 18.68 -10.38
C ASN A 11 12.97 18.71 -8.86
N TYR A 12 12.72 17.55 -8.23
CA TYR A 12 12.74 17.41 -6.79
C TYR A 12 14.18 17.15 -6.31
N THR A 13 14.66 17.96 -5.35
CA THR A 13 15.87 17.66 -4.60
C THR A 13 15.44 17.23 -3.21
N PRO A 14 15.77 16.00 -2.75
CA PRO A 14 15.42 15.54 -1.42
C PRO A 14 15.95 16.52 -0.35
N GLN A 15 15.06 17.00 0.51
CA GLN A 15 15.43 17.84 1.64
C GLN A 15 15.96 16.95 2.76
N THR A 16 17.25 17.10 3.07
CA THR A 16 17.96 16.28 4.08
C THR A 16 18.27 17.08 5.35
N ASP A 17 17.58 18.20 5.55
CA ASP A 17 17.76 19.03 6.74
C ASP A 17 17.26 18.26 7.98
N PRO A 18 18.14 17.95 8.96
CA PRO A 18 17.78 17.16 10.13
C PRO A 18 16.67 17.75 10.98
N SER A 19 16.36 19.05 10.84
CA SER A 19 15.25 19.70 11.55
C SER A 19 13.87 19.17 11.14
N TYR A 20 13.77 18.41 10.04
CA TYR A 20 12.55 17.75 9.60
C TYR A 20 12.46 16.27 9.98
N ASN A 21 13.48 15.72 10.67
CA ASN A 21 13.45 14.34 11.14
C ASN A 21 12.29 14.13 12.12
N GLN A 22 11.61 13.00 12.01
CA GLN A 22 10.51 12.66 12.89
C GLN A 22 11.01 11.86 14.09
N GLU A 23 10.85 12.39 15.31
CA GLU A 23 11.25 11.69 16.53
C GLU A 23 10.15 10.77 17.09
N HIS A 24 8.89 11.12 16.85
CA HIS A 24 7.72 10.49 17.47
C HIS A 24 6.56 10.23 16.49
N HIS A 25 6.82 10.37 15.18
CA HIS A 25 5.86 10.06 14.14
C HIS A 25 6.44 8.97 13.23
N LEU A 26 5.56 8.11 12.70
CA LEU A 26 5.96 7.19 11.65
C LEU A 26 6.46 8.00 10.45
N GLU A 27 7.67 7.69 10.00
CA GLU A 27 8.24 8.22 8.76
C GLU A 27 8.50 7.09 7.77
N ASN A 28 8.34 7.42 6.50
CA ASN A 28 8.65 6.51 5.41
C ASN A 28 10.15 6.60 5.06
N PRO A 29 10.88 5.47 5.01
CA PRO A 29 12.33 5.51 4.76
C PRO A 29 12.73 6.11 3.40
N ALA A 30 11.87 5.99 2.38
CA ALA A 30 12.10 6.53 1.05
C ALA A 30 10.82 6.66 0.22
N GLY A 31 10.75 7.71 -0.60
CA GLY A 31 9.60 8.01 -1.44
C GLY A 31 8.57 8.91 -0.76
N PHE A 32 7.44 9.15 -1.41
CA PHE A 32 6.36 9.96 -0.87
C PHE A 32 5.34 9.09 -0.15
N MET A 33 5.13 9.37 1.14
CA MET A 33 4.09 8.75 1.94
C MET A 33 2.81 9.58 1.88
N ASP A 34 1.68 8.91 1.58
CA ASP A 34 0.37 9.55 1.49
C ASP A 34 -0.56 8.98 2.58
N ASP A 35 -1.77 8.53 2.22
CA ASP A 35 -2.77 8.04 3.16
C ASP A 35 -2.28 6.88 4.05
N MET A 36 -2.72 6.91 5.30
CA MET A 36 -2.74 5.75 6.20
C MET A 36 -3.90 4.82 5.81
N GLN A 37 -3.67 3.51 5.84
CA GLN A 37 -4.65 2.51 5.38
C GLN A 37 -5.36 1.86 6.55
N SER A 38 -4.61 1.24 7.45
CA SER A 38 -5.14 0.60 8.65
C SER A 38 -4.10 0.57 9.75
N ILE A 39 -4.58 0.75 10.98
CA ILE A 39 -3.83 0.57 12.21
C ILE A 39 -4.62 -0.39 13.08
N PHE A 40 -4.04 -1.53 13.46
CA PHE A 40 -4.69 -2.49 14.34
C PHE A 40 -3.67 -3.33 15.11
N GLN A 41 -4.10 -3.93 16.21
CA GLN A 41 -3.30 -4.88 16.97
C GLN A 41 -3.75 -6.31 16.66
N ASP A 42 -2.81 -7.20 16.38
CA ASP A 42 -3.10 -8.62 16.16
C ASP A 42 -3.31 -9.38 17.48
N ARG A 43 -3.62 -10.68 17.38
CA ARG A 43 -3.83 -11.55 18.56
C ARG A 43 -2.56 -11.75 19.39
N SER A 44 -1.37 -11.49 18.85
CA SER A 44 -0.09 -11.57 19.56
C SER A 44 0.25 -10.29 20.33
N GLY A 45 -0.50 -9.21 20.09
CA GLY A 45 -0.25 -7.90 20.66
C GLY A 45 0.62 -7.00 19.78
N LEU A 46 0.96 -7.42 18.57
CA LEU A 46 1.74 -6.63 17.61
C LEU A 46 0.83 -5.63 16.92
N TRP A 47 1.21 -4.36 16.93
CA TRP A 47 0.55 -3.33 16.13
C TRP A 47 1.05 -3.40 14.70
N HIS A 48 0.11 -3.34 13.77
CA HIS A 48 0.33 -3.21 12.33
C HIS A 48 -0.11 -1.82 11.89
N VAL A 49 0.68 -1.20 11.03
CA VAL A 49 0.27 0.00 10.31
C VAL A 49 0.64 -0.11 8.84
N TYR A 50 -0.30 0.24 7.97
CA TYR A 50 -0.11 0.26 6.53
C TYR A 50 -0.29 1.67 6.00
N TYR A 51 0.51 2.05 5.01
CA TYR A 51 0.49 3.39 4.42
C TYR A 51 0.83 3.35 2.93
N LEU A 52 0.34 4.32 2.16
CA LEU A 52 0.70 4.46 0.76
C LEU A 52 2.12 4.99 0.62
N ASN A 53 2.89 4.40 -0.29
CA ASN A 53 4.18 4.91 -0.72
C ASN A 53 4.26 4.98 -2.25
N GLU A 54 4.59 6.16 -2.75
CA GLU A 54 4.96 6.43 -4.14
C GLU A 54 6.49 6.57 -4.23
N PRO A 55 7.22 5.49 -4.57
CA PRO A 55 8.69 5.47 -4.50
C PRO A 55 9.35 6.41 -5.51
N THR A 56 8.66 6.73 -6.61
CA THR A 56 9.14 7.57 -7.71
C THR A 56 8.50 8.95 -7.71
N TRP A 57 7.76 9.33 -6.67
CA TRP A 57 7.12 10.64 -6.63
C TRP A 57 8.13 11.78 -6.78
N GLY A 58 7.89 12.68 -7.73
CA GLY A 58 8.80 13.78 -8.05
C GLY A 58 10.06 13.39 -8.84
N ILE A 59 10.25 12.09 -9.14
CA ILE A 59 11.30 11.57 -10.01
C ILE A 59 10.64 11.19 -11.35
N ASN A 60 11.05 11.84 -12.44
CA ASN A 60 10.59 11.57 -13.82
C ASN A 60 9.07 11.72 -14.09
N ASN A 61 8.32 12.41 -13.21
CA ASN A 61 6.86 12.57 -13.30
C ASN A 61 6.07 11.25 -13.28
N GLU A 62 6.64 10.18 -12.71
CA GLU A 62 5.91 8.92 -12.55
C GLU A 62 4.94 9.05 -11.37
N ILE A 63 3.67 9.29 -11.69
CA ILE A 63 2.54 9.33 -10.75
C ILE A 63 1.71 8.05 -10.89
N GLY A 64 1.15 7.58 -9.78
CA GLY A 64 0.29 6.41 -9.76
C GLY A 64 1.10 5.15 -9.95
N ASN A 65 2.16 4.98 -9.16
CA ASN A 65 2.83 3.70 -8.92
C ASN A 65 2.84 3.38 -7.41
N SER A 66 1.77 3.79 -6.74
CA SER A 66 1.59 3.69 -5.30
C SER A 66 1.52 2.24 -4.88
N ASN A 67 2.19 1.95 -3.77
CA ASN A 67 2.22 0.66 -3.08
C ASN A 67 1.69 0.84 -1.67
N TRP A 68 1.26 -0.23 -1.01
CA TRP A 68 1.14 -0.24 0.44
C TRP A 68 2.45 -0.73 1.04
N GLN A 69 3.01 0.07 1.93
CA GLN A 69 4.07 -0.32 2.86
C GLN A 69 3.46 -0.71 4.19
N HIS A 70 4.29 -1.30 5.04
CA HIS A 70 3.90 -1.81 6.34
C HIS A 70 4.97 -1.50 7.38
N ALA A 71 4.52 -1.17 8.58
CA ALA A 71 5.37 -1.08 9.75
C ALA A 71 4.69 -1.75 10.94
N THR A 72 5.51 -2.19 11.89
CA THR A 72 5.02 -2.85 13.10
C THR A 72 5.50 -2.14 14.35
N SER A 73 4.77 -2.31 15.45
CA SER A 73 5.16 -1.80 16.76
C SER A 73 4.70 -2.71 17.88
N ILE A 74 5.51 -2.86 18.92
CA ILE A 74 5.13 -3.60 20.14
C ILE A 74 4.36 -2.73 21.14
N ASP A 75 4.38 -1.40 20.96
CA ASP A 75 3.79 -0.44 21.90
C ASP A 75 2.88 0.61 21.23
N GLY A 76 2.75 0.58 19.91
CA GLY A 76 1.91 1.49 19.13
C GLY A 76 2.53 2.88 18.91
N THR A 77 3.81 3.08 19.27
CA THR A 77 4.49 4.38 19.19
C THR A 77 5.88 4.30 18.57
N HIS A 78 6.64 3.22 18.81
CA HIS A 78 7.93 2.97 18.17
C HIS A 78 7.74 2.02 16.99
N TRP A 79 7.79 2.56 15.78
CA TRP A 79 7.50 1.82 14.56
C TRP A 79 8.77 1.31 13.88
N VAL A 80 8.71 0.08 13.40
CA VAL A 80 9.74 -0.56 12.58
C VAL A 80 9.14 -0.80 11.20
N ASN A 81 9.62 -0.07 10.19
CA ASN A 81 9.23 -0.27 8.80
C ASN A 81 9.76 -1.62 8.29
N ASP A 82 8.91 -2.36 7.60
CA ASP A 82 9.32 -3.58 6.93
C ASP A 82 10.19 -3.24 5.70
N SER A 83 11.10 -4.16 5.35
CA SER A 83 11.87 -4.06 4.11
C SER A 83 11.08 -4.45 2.87
N ASP A 84 10.02 -5.24 3.05
CA ASP A 84 9.19 -5.75 1.96
C ASP A 84 7.91 -4.92 1.78
N ILE A 85 7.48 -4.82 0.53
CA ILE A 85 6.24 -4.11 0.16
C ILE A 85 5.05 -5.02 0.44
N ALA A 86 4.12 -4.56 1.28
CA ALA A 86 2.94 -5.32 1.66
C ALA A 86 1.98 -5.56 0.49
N ILE A 87 1.61 -4.50 -0.25
CA ILE A 87 0.82 -4.61 -1.49
C ILE A 87 1.53 -3.84 -2.60
N LYS A 88 2.07 -4.59 -3.55
CA LYS A 88 2.76 -4.02 -4.71
C LYS A 88 1.77 -3.49 -5.74
N SER A 89 2.06 -2.29 -6.26
CA SER A 89 1.56 -1.82 -7.55
C SER A 89 1.87 -2.87 -8.60
N ARG A 90 0.87 -3.16 -9.43
CA ARG A 90 0.97 -4.07 -10.57
C ARG A 90 0.71 -3.35 -11.88
N LYS A 91 0.82 -2.01 -11.90
CA LYS A 91 0.60 -1.18 -13.09
C LYS A 91 1.36 -1.63 -14.33
N LEU A 92 2.57 -2.17 -14.17
CA LEU A 92 3.42 -2.65 -15.26
C LEU A 92 3.36 -4.18 -15.46
N ASP A 93 2.60 -4.89 -14.65
CA ASP A 93 2.46 -6.35 -14.70
C ASP A 93 1.13 -6.72 -15.38
N PRO A 94 1.14 -7.17 -16.64
CA PRO A 94 -0.09 -7.50 -17.37
C PRO A 94 -0.75 -8.79 -16.89
N THR A 95 -0.10 -9.55 -16.00
CA THR A 95 -0.59 -10.85 -15.51
C THR A 95 -1.51 -10.73 -14.31
N VAL A 96 -1.51 -9.59 -13.62
CA VAL A 96 -2.38 -9.29 -12.49
C VAL A 96 -3.38 -8.21 -12.89
N LYS A 97 -4.60 -8.29 -12.35
CA LYS A 97 -5.71 -7.47 -12.84
C LYS A 97 -5.86 -6.10 -12.15
N TRP A 98 -5.20 -5.87 -11.01
CA TRP A 98 -5.08 -4.54 -10.42
C TRP A 98 -3.86 -3.80 -10.94
N GLY A 99 -3.89 -2.47 -10.93
CA GLY A 99 -2.80 -1.59 -11.36
C GLY A 99 -2.11 -0.92 -10.18
N SER A 100 -2.12 0.41 -10.16
CA SER A 100 -1.64 1.19 -8.99
C SER A 100 -2.60 0.98 -7.83
N VAL A 101 -2.08 0.79 -6.61
CA VAL A 101 -2.94 0.54 -5.43
C VAL A 101 -3.19 1.84 -4.67
N ALA A 102 -4.45 2.15 -4.43
CA ALA A 102 -4.90 3.33 -3.72
C ALA A 102 -5.43 2.94 -2.33
N THR A 103 -6.19 3.83 -1.72
CA THR A 103 -6.59 3.70 -0.32
C THR A 103 -7.55 2.53 -0.09
N GLY A 104 -7.52 1.98 1.13
CA GLY A 104 -8.29 0.83 1.56
C GLY A 104 -8.15 0.54 3.04
N SER A 105 -8.48 -0.69 3.44
CA SER A 105 -8.35 -1.16 4.81
C SER A 105 -8.00 -2.64 4.90
N VAL A 106 -7.46 -3.06 6.05
CA VAL A 106 -7.25 -4.46 6.41
C VAL A 106 -8.31 -4.86 7.44
N VAL A 107 -8.92 -6.02 7.22
CA VAL A 107 -9.82 -6.68 8.18
C VAL A 107 -9.25 -8.03 8.59
N ILE A 108 -9.48 -8.41 9.85
CA ILE A 108 -9.19 -9.77 10.33
C ILE A 108 -10.45 -10.60 10.08
N SER A 109 -10.36 -11.58 9.19
CA SER A 109 -11.48 -12.44 8.85
C SER A 109 -11.86 -13.32 10.04
N ASP A 110 -13.16 -13.51 10.25
CA ASP A 110 -13.72 -14.53 11.15
C ASP A 110 -14.04 -15.85 10.40
N GLY A 111 -13.57 -15.97 9.15
CA GLY A 111 -13.88 -17.06 8.22
C GLY A 111 -15.11 -16.80 7.33
N SER A 112 -15.79 -15.67 7.47
CA SER A 112 -16.94 -15.31 6.62
C SER A 112 -16.55 -14.83 5.22
N ILE A 113 -15.30 -14.38 5.02
CA ILE A 113 -14.80 -13.97 3.72
C ILE A 113 -14.42 -15.23 2.92
N ALA A 114 -14.98 -15.39 1.72
CA ALA A 114 -14.72 -16.55 0.87
C ALA A 114 -13.22 -16.73 0.60
N GLY A 115 -12.72 -17.97 0.75
CA GLY A 115 -11.29 -18.29 0.57
C GLY A 115 -10.41 -17.98 1.79
N THR A 116 -11.00 -17.61 2.92
CA THR A 116 -10.28 -17.28 4.17
C THR A 116 -10.68 -18.21 5.31
N THR A 117 -9.89 -18.18 6.39
CA THR A 117 -10.14 -18.82 7.67
C THR A 117 -10.10 -17.79 8.80
N ASP A 118 -10.62 -18.13 9.99
CA ASP A 118 -10.56 -17.25 11.16
C ASP A 118 -9.11 -16.83 11.45
N GLY A 119 -8.89 -15.51 11.54
CA GLY A 119 -7.59 -14.90 11.77
C GLY A 119 -6.82 -14.50 10.51
N ASP A 120 -7.25 -14.89 9.30
CA ASP A 120 -6.61 -14.41 8.06
C ASP A 120 -6.78 -12.89 7.92
N PHE A 121 -5.70 -12.19 7.54
CA PHE A 121 -5.78 -10.76 7.25
C PHE A 121 -6.14 -10.56 5.79
N VAL A 122 -7.17 -9.75 5.54
CA VAL A 122 -7.67 -9.45 4.21
C VAL A 122 -7.63 -7.95 4.00
N ALA A 123 -6.86 -7.51 3.01
CA ALA A 123 -6.86 -6.13 2.56
C ALA A 123 -7.92 -5.94 1.48
N PHE A 124 -8.80 -4.96 1.67
CA PHE A 124 -9.68 -4.43 0.63
C PHE A 124 -9.19 -3.04 0.23
N PHE A 125 -8.91 -2.84 -1.05
CA PHE A 125 -8.30 -1.59 -1.52
C PHE A 125 -8.80 -1.20 -2.90
N SER A 126 -8.80 0.10 -3.17
CA SER A 126 -9.03 0.60 -4.52
C SER A 126 -7.81 0.38 -5.40
N SER A 127 -8.01 0.08 -6.67
CA SER A 127 -6.93 0.14 -7.66
C SER A 127 -7.39 0.77 -8.96
N TYR A 128 -6.50 1.57 -9.55
CA TYR A 128 -6.65 2.13 -10.88
C TYR A 128 -6.15 1.12 -11.91
N GLY A 129 -7.09 0.50 -12.63
CA GLY A 129 -6.78 -0.55 -13.59
C GLY A 129 -5.97 -0.02 -14.78
N ALA A 130 -4.92 -0.76 -15.17
CA ALA A 130 -4.14 -0.48 -16.38
C ALA A 130 -4.93 -0.75 -17.68
N VAL A 131 -5.95 -1.61 -17.62
CA VAL A 131 -6.65 -2.15 -18.81
C VAL A 131 -7.91 -1.34 -19.19
N ASN A 132 -8.52 -0.61 -18.24
CA ASN A 132 -9.78 0.14 -18.45
C ASN A 132 -9.59 1.67 -18.32
N CYS A 133 -8.43 2.20 -18.72
CA CYS A 133 -8.18 3.64 -18.72
C CYS A 133 -8.35 4.34 -17.36
N GLY A 134 -7.87 3.71 -16.27
CA GLY A 134 -7.89 4.34 -14.95
C GLY A 134 -9.21 4.20 -14.20
N GLU A 135 -10.11 3.32 -14.63
CA GLU A 135 -11.24 2.90 -13.81
C GLU A 135 -10.76 2.42 -12.44
N GLN A 136 -11.43 2.91 -11.39
CA GLN A 136 -11.17 2.53 -10.01
C GLN A 136 -12.11 1.38 -9.63
N SER A 137 -11.53 0.26 -9.24
CA SER A 137 -12.28 -0.91 -8.75
C SER A 137 -11.76 -1.34 -7.38
N ILE A 138 -12.59 -2.04 -6.61
CA ILE A 138 -12.20 -2.60 -5.31
C ILE A 138 -11.62 -3.99 -5.51
N TRP A 139 -10.50 -4.25 -4.86
CA TRP A 139 -9.76 -5.51 -4.91
C TRP A 139 -9.61 -6.06 -3.50
N ALA A 140 -9.49 -7.38 -3.42
CA ALA A 140 -9.16 -8.08 -2.18
C ALA A 140 -7.84 -8.84 -2.32
N ALA A 141 -7.00 -8.73 -1.30
CA ALA A 141 -5.78 -9.49 -1.16
C ALA A 141 -5.69 -10.11 0.24
N ILE A 142 -5.08 -11.27 0.34
CA ILE A 142 -4.95 -12.03 1.59
C ILE A 142 -3.48 -12.13 1.97
N SER A 143 -3.19 -11.97 3.25
CA SER A 143 -1.85 -12.26 3.78
C SER A 143 -1.74 -13.71 4.24
N LYS A 144 -0.57 -14.29 4.02
CA LYS A 144 -0.20 -15.65 4.49
C LYS A 144 1.03 -15.66 5.38
N ASP A 145 1.48 -14.47 5.77
CA ASP A 145 2.67 -14.19 6.55
C ASP A 145 2.38 -13.12 7.61
N ASN A 146 1.22 -13.21 8.26
CA ASN A 146 0.86 -12.37 9.40
C ASN A 146 0.82 -10.85 9.09
N GLY A 147 0.46 -10.48 7.87
CA GLY A 147 0.28 -9.10 7.42
C GLY A 147 1.51 -8.48 6.74
N HIS A 148 2.65 -9.15 6.72
CA HIS A 148 3.87 -8.60 6.11
C HIS A 148 3.74 -8.45 4.59
N SER A 149 3.04 -9.36 3.90
CA SER A 149 2.74 -9.26 2.48
C SER A 149 1.37 -9.82 2.11
N TYR A 150 0.87 -9.41 0.96
CA TYR A 150 -0.44 -9.83 0.44
C TYR A 150 -0.35 -10.32 -0.99
N GLN A 151 -1.17 -11.33 -1.28
CA GLN A 151 -1.39 -11.86 -2.62
C GLN A 151 -2.87 -11.77 -2.99
N PRO A 152 -3.24 -11.74 -4.29
CA PRO A 152 -4.63 -11.69 -4.71
C PRO A 152 -5.48 -12.75 -4.01
N LEU A 153 -6.61 -12.34 -3.43
CA LEU A 153 -7.63 -13.27 -2.93
C LEU A 153 -8.54 -13.75 -4.07
N SER A 154 -8.71 -12.90 -5.09
CA SER A 154 -9.54 -13.12 -6.27
C SER A 154 -8.87 -12.49 -7.50
N ASP A 155 -9.06 -13.11 -8.67
CA ASP A 155 -8.65 -12.56 -9.96
C ASP A 155 -9.64 -11.50 -10.49
N LEU A 156 -10.77 -11.33 -9.82
CA LEU A 156 -11.81 -10.36 -10.12
C LEU A 156 -11.90 -9.31 -9.02
N ALA A 157 -12.18 -8.07 -9.42
CA ALA A 157 -12.62 -7.03 -8.51
C ALA A 157 -13.90 -7.48 -7.76
N VAL A 158 -14.05 -6.99 -6.53
CA VAL A 158 -15.09 -7.41 -5.57
C VAL A 158 -16.26 -6.45 -5.57
#